data_AF-A0A0F2PP03-F1
#
_entry.id   AF-A0A0F2PP03-F1
#
_cell.length_a   1.000
_cell.length_b   1.000
_cell.length_c   1.000
_cell.angle_alpha   90.00
_cell.angle_beta   90.00
_cell.angle_gamma   90.00
#
_symmetry.space_group_name_H-M   'P 1'
#
loop_
_entity.id
_entity.type
_entity.pdbx_description
1 polymer ?
#
loop_
_entity_poly.entity_id
_entity_poly.type
_entity_poly.pdbx_seq_one_letter_code
_entity_poly.pdbx_strand_id
1 'polypeptide(L)' 'PPLLNLIGVKDWRARGLALGTASHGIGTARALEANELAGAFSGLAMGLNALATAILLPLLWRLFF' A
#
# COMPACT_ATOMS: atom_id res chain seq x y z
N PRO A 1 -2.98 9.94 5.90
CA PRO A 1 -2.51 10.30 7.25
C PRO A 1 -3.61 10.73 8.25
N PRO A 2 -4.45 11.75 7.97
CA PRO A 2 -5.43 12.23 8.94
C PRO A 2 -6.53 11.21 9.23
N LEU A 3 -6.95 10.42 8.22
CA LEU A 3 -7.88 9.32 8.42
C LEU A 3 -7.32 8.25 9.39
N LEU A 4 -6.05 7.87 9.23
CA LEU A 4 -5.38 6.88 10.10
C LEU A 4 -5.15 7.40 11.53
N ASN A 5 -5.03 8.71 11.71
CA ASN A 5 -5.06 9.35 13.02
C ASN A 5 -6.45 9.25 13.65
N LEU A 6 -7.51 9.50 12.87
CA LEU A 6 -8.91 9.47 13.34
C LEU A 6 -9.33 8.07 13.82
N ILE A 7 -8.92 7.01 13.10
CA ILE A 7 -9.20 5.62 13.49
C ILE A 7 -8.17 5.06 14.49
N GLY A 8 -7.27 5.90 15.02
CA GLY A 8 -6.38 5.54 16.12
C GLY A 8 -5.26 4.55 15.78
N VAL A 9 -4.95 4.30 14.51
CA VAL A 9 -3.83 3.42 14.12
C VAL A 9 -2.53 4.12 14.47
N LYS A 10 -1.75 3.64 15.44
CA LYS A 10 -0.49 4.30 15.86
C LYS A 10 0.76 3.71 15.20
N ASP A 11 0.70 2.47 14.73
CA ASP A 11 1.85 1.77 14.15
C ASP A 11 2.16 2.31 12.74
N TRP A 12 3.39 2.80 12.56
CA TRP A 12 3.85 3.36 11.28
C TRP A 12 3.97 2.33 10.16
N ARG A 13 4.26 1.07 10.48
CA ARG A 13 4.31 -0.04 9.51
C ARG A 13 2.92 -0.32 8.97
N ALA A 14 1.93 -0.44 9.87
CA ALA A 14 0.54 -0.64 9.49
C ALA A 14 0.00 0.54 8.65
N ARG A 15 0.36 1.78 9.03
CA ARG A 15 0.03 2.97 8.26
C ARG A 15 0.63 2.95 6.87
N GLY A 16 1.93 2.61 6.79
CA GLY A 16 2.64 2.48 5.54
C GLY A 16 1.98 1.47 4.62
N LEU A 17 1.71 0.27 5.13
CA LEU A 17 1.10 -0.81 4.37
C LEU A 17 -0.30 -0.44 3.86
N ALA A 18 -1.13 0.18 4.70
CA ALA A 18 -2.45 0.68 4.31
C ALA A 18 -2.36 1.77 3.23
N LEU A 19 -1.42 2.72 3.37
CA LEU A 19 -1.24 3.78 2.39
C LEU A 19 -0.75 3.20 1.05
N GLY A 20 0.24 2.31 1.08
CA GLY A 20 0.84 1.74 -0.13
C GLY A 20 -0.05 0.78 -0.89
N THR A 21 -0.95 0.07 -0.20
CA THR A 21 -1.96 -0.79 -0.85
C THR A 21 -3.09 0.03 -1.48
N ALA A 22 -3.55 1.08 -0.80
CA ALA A 22 -4.75 1.84 -1.21
C ALA A 22 -4.46 3.08 -2.08
N SER A 23 -3.20 3.43 -2.35
CA SER A 23 -2.83 4.68 -3.01
C SER A 23 -1.84 4.52 -4.17
N HIS A 24 -1.47 5.65 -4.77
CA HIS A 24 -0.49 5.74 -5.85
C HIS A 24 0.91 6.06 -5.29
N GLY A 25 1.94 6.05 -6.15
CA GLY A 25 3.31 6.42 -5.76
C GLY A 25 3.43 7.77 -5.03
N ILE A 26 2.55 8.73 -5.34
CA ILE A 26 2.44 10.02 -4.61
C ILE A 26 2.12 9.79 -3.13
N GLY A 27 1.24 8.85 -2.80
CA GLY A 27 0.92 8.47 -1.43
C GLY A 27 2.13 7.89 -0.70
N THR A 28 2.90 7.02 -1.35
CA THR A 28 4.16 6.49 -0.79
C THR A 28 5.19 7.59 -0.54
N ALA A 29 5.33 8.57 -1.44
CA ALA A 29 6.19 9.74 -1.22
C ALA A 29 5.73 10.55 0.01
N ARG A 30 4.42 10.78 0.17
CA ARG A 30 3.87 11.44 1.37
C ARG A 30 4.04 10.62 2.64
N ALA A 31 4.00 9.29 2.55
CA ALA A 31 4.27 8.41 3.69
C ALA A 31 5.74 8.51 4.13
N LEU A 32 6.68 8.55 3.17
CA LEU A 32 8.10 8.78 3.43
C LEU A 32 8.35 10.14 4.09
N GLU A 33 7.73 11.22 3.59
CA GLU A 33 7.80 12.55 4.20
C GLU A 33 7.30 12.56 5.65
N ALA A 34 6.25 11.80 5.95
CA ALA A 34 5.68 11.72 7.29
C ALA A 34 6.51 10.86 8.26
N ASN A 35 7.01 9.71 7.78
CA ASN A 35 7.82 8.79 8.57
C ASN A 35 8.53 7.78 7.65
N GLU A 36 9.84 7.62 7.82
CA GLU A 36 10.66 6.71 6.99
C GLU A 36 10.17 5.25 7.03
N LEU A 37 9.80 4.73 8.20
CA LEU A 37 9.24 3.37 8.34
C LEU A 37 7.90 3.24 7.61
N ALA A 38 7.02 4.24 7.69
CA ALA A 38 5.76 4.22 6.95
C ALA A 38 6.00 4.24 5.44
N GLY A 39 6.97 5.04 4.99
CA GLY A 39 7.40 5.06 3.60
C GLY A 39 7.92 3.73 3.08
N ALA A 40 8.81 3.07 3.84
CA ALA A 40 9.36 1.77 3.48
C ALA A 40 8.26 0.70 3.34
N PHE A 41 7.35 0.61 4.32
CA PHE A 41 6.22 -0.33 4.27
C PHE A 41 5.20 0.01 3.19
N SER A 42 5.03 1.31 2.86
CA SER A 42 4.18 1.75 1.75
C SER A 42 4.75 1.33 0.39
N GLY A 43 6.07 1.48 0.18
CA GLY A 43 6.73 0.98 -1.03
C GLY A 43 6.61 -0.54 -1.18
N LEU A 44 6.85 -1.28 -0.09
CA LEU A 44 6.70 -2.74 -0.07
C LEU A 44 5.27 -3.17 -0.41
N ALA A 45 4.27 -2.53 0.19
CA ALA A 45 2.87 -2.82 -0.07
C ALA A 45 2.48 -2.58 -1.54
N MET A 46 2.95 -1.48 -2.13
CA MET A 46 2.70 -1.17 -3.53
C MET A 46 3.30 -2.22 -4.47
N GLY A 47 4.55 -2.65 -4.19
CA GLY A 47 5.22 -3.70 -4.96
C GLY A 47 4.51 -5.05 -4.85
N LEU A 48 4.11 -5.46 -3.65
CA LEU A 48 3.35 -6.70 -3.45
C LEU A 48 1.99 -6.65 -4.16
N ASN A 49 1.31 -5.51 -4.13
CA ASN A 49 0.03 -5.35 -4.84
C ASN A 49 0.20 -5.49 -6.36
N ALA A 50 1.27 -4.90 -6.93
CA ALA A 50 1.58 -5.04 -8.35
C ALA A 50 1.89 -6.50 -8.72
N LEU A 51 2.69 -7.19 -7.91
CA LEU A 51 2.98 -8.62 -8.10
C LEU A 51 1.72 -9.48 -8.03
N ALA A 52 0.89 -9.26 -7.01
CA ALA A 52 -0.38 -9.96 -6.86
C ALA A 52 -1.28 -9.72 -8.08
N THR A 53 -1.39 -8.48 -8.55
CA THR A 53 -2.19 -8.14 -9.72
C THR A 53 -1.65 -8.81 -11.00
N ALA A 54 -0.34 -8.81 -11.21
CA ALA A 54 0.30 -9.43 -12.37
C ALA A 54 0.07 -10.95 -12.44
N ILE A 55 -0.02 -11.62 -11.28
CA ILE A 55 -0.31 -13.05 -11.19
C ILE A 55 -1.82 -13.32 -11.31
N LEU A 56 -2.64 -12.58 -10.56
CA LEU A 56 -4.08 -12.83 -10.47
C LEU A 56 -4.81 -12.51 -11.77
N LEU A 57 -4.41 -11.45 -12.49
CA LEU A 57 -5.11 -11.04 -13.70
C LEU A 57 -5.18 -12.13 -14.79
N PRO A 58 -4.08 -12.80 -15.22
CA PRO A 58 -4.16 -13.88 -16.20
C PRO A 58 -4.87 -15.13 -15.67
N LEU A 59 -4.77 -15.42 -14.36
CA LEU A 59 -5.47 -16.53 -13.71
C LEU A 59 -6.99 -16.32 -13.73
N LEU A 60 -7.44 -15.13 -13.36
CA LEU A 60 -8.85 -14.75 -13.40
C LEU A 60 -9.35 -14.71 -14.84
N TRP A 61 -8.56 -14.19 -15.78
CA TRP A 61 -8.91 -14.19 -17.20
C TRP A 61 -9.21 -15.61 -17.68
N ARG A 62 -8.32 -16.57 -17.41
CA ARG A 62 -8.50 -17.98 -17.78
C ARG A 62 -9.65 -18.69 -17.08
N LEU A 63 -10.09 -18.21 -15.92
CA LEU A 63 -11.19 -18.81 -15.17
C LEU A 63 -12.57 -18.36 -15.69
N PHE A 64 -12.68 -17.10 -16.14
CA PHE A 64 -13.96 -16.50 -16.52
C PHE A 64 -14.17 -16.40 -18.04
N PHE A 65 -13.10 -16.44 -18.84
CA PHE A 65 -13.13 -16.39 -20.31
C PHE A 65 -12.42 -17.61 -20.90
#